data_AF-A0A166C6Y1-F1
#
_entry.id   AF-A0A166C6Y1-F1
#
_cell.length_a   1.000
_cell.length_b   1.000
_cell.length_c   1.000
_cell.angle_alpha   90.00
_cell.angle_beta   90.00
_cell.angle_gamma   90.00
#
_symmetry.space_group_name_H-M   'P 1'
#
loop_
_entity.id
_entity.type
_entity.pdbx_description
1 polymer ?
#
loop_
_entity_poly.entity_id
_entity_poly.type
_entity_poly.pdbx_seq_one_letter_code
_entity_poly.pdbx_strand_id
1 'polypeptide(L)'
;MKTCDICGTLNFNDNNYCTFCGNKIAIENICPFCNKLNSDTATHCSYCKEQIKPVAIDSFDKLFTDYNKSLIANFEIFDDDYYNILNDVFKRIEFSDIHGNTIKEKVLSLANLFAHCETKSKGYERGFSFGNVIYYDDRLDDSIQIATIIHELSHFLLFRIIEELMCEILGVKSTSVLQSFIWFFLSNGEISVMNEYCAHTVEGRFIPYGYQNYASFNSLIENIEMKDITLKKMIVIGNSFANEIILFLENYINKDLRDSIKLQYKRDLNHPKHDSIILETAECLELNIKNKLLVNDLFKKFEIASQEICKEELDFIRDGLEKH
;
A
#
# COMPACT_ATOMS: atom_id res chain seq x y z
N MET A 1 19.61 -8.61 19.19
CA MET A 1 18.24 -8.98 18.81
C MET A 1 17.73 -7.89 17.91
N LYS A 2 16.92 -8.24 16.91
CA LYS A 2 16.27 -7.29 16.00
C LYS A 2 14.80 -7.18 16.35
N THR A 3 14.23 -5.99 16.33
CA THR A 3 12.78 -5.82 16.50
C THR A 3 12.14 -5.83 15.12
N CYS A 4 11.06 -6.59 14.95
CA CYS A 4 10.26 -6.51 13.75
C CYS A 4 9.57 -5.14 13.72
N ASP A 5 9.85 -4.36 12.68
CA ASP A 5 9.24 -3.07 12.36
C ASP A 5 7.73 -3.13 12.18
N ILE A 6 7.19 -4.30 11.79
CA ILE A 6 5.74 -4.47 11.59
C ILE A 6 4.99 -4.85 12.88
N CYS A 7 5.50 -5.81 13.66
CA CYS A 7 4.73 -6.36 14.81
C CYS A 7 5.41 -6.14 16.16
N GLY A 8 6.55 -5.45 16.22
CA GLY A 8 7.29 -5.20 17.45
C GLY A 8 7.95 -6.43 18.09
N THR A 9 7.81 -7.63 17.49
CA THR A 9 8.40 -8.86 18.04
C THR A 9 9.92 -8.81 18.00
N LEU A 10 10.56 -9.18 19.12
CA LEU A 10 12.01 -9.35 19.20
C LEU A 10 12.42 -10.69 18.59
N ASN A 11 13.39 -10.63 17.69
CA ASN A 11 13.92 -11.74 16.93
C ASN A 11 15.43 -11.89 17.17
N PHE A 12 15.97 -13.10 16.99
CA PHE A 12 17.42 -13.28 17.03
C PHE A 12 18.10 -12.58 15.86
N ASN A 13 19.41 -12.34 15.97
CA ASN A 13 20.14 -11.58 14.95
C ASN A 13 20.24 -12.35 13.63
N ASP A 14 20.26 -13.67 13.68
CA ASP A 14 20.32 -14.61 12.57
C ASP A 14 18.97 -14.79 11.84
N ASN A 15 17.88 -14.31 12.42
CA ASN A 15 16.59 -14.27 11.74
C ASN A 15 16.59 -13.21 10.63
N ASN A 16 16.32 -13.65 9.40
CA ASN A 16 16.00 -12.77 8.27
C ASN A 16 14.50 -12.43 8.21
N TYR A 17 13.68 -13.19 8.93
CA TYR A 17 12.22 -13.04 8.98
C TYR A 17 11.73 -13.17 10.41
N CYS A 18 10.69 -12.41 10.74
CA CYS A 18 10.10 -12.34 12.06
C CYS A 18 9.47 -13.69 12.38
N THR A 19 9.87 -14.29 13.50
CA THR A 19 9.35 -15.60 13.93
C THR A 19 7.87 -15.56 14.30
N PHE A 20 7.29 -14.37 14.46
CA PHE A 20 5.89 -14.21 14.83
C PHE A 20 5.00 -13.89 13.63
N CYS A 21 5.34 -12.87 12.83
CA CYS A 21 4.49 -12.43 11.71
C CYS A 21 5.06 -12.75 10.32
N GLY A 22 6.22 -13.41 10.22
CA GLY A 22 6.84 -13.75 8.94
C GLY A 22 7.45 -12.56 8.17
N ASN A 23 7.28 -11.31 8.64
CA ASN A 23 7.85 -10.14 7.98
C ASN A 23 9.38 -10.18 7.94
N LYS A 24 9.98 -9.81 6.80
CA LYS A 24 11.44 -9.69 6.69
C LYS A 24 11.91 -8.71 7.75
N ILE A 25 12.68 -9.19 8.71
CA ILE A 25 13.28 -8.29 9.68
C ILE A 25 14.33 -7.54 8.90
N ALA A 26 14.20 -6.21 8.87
CA ALA A 26 14.94 -5.27 8.04
C ALA A 26 16.24 -5.87 7.46
N ILE A 27 16.31 -5.85 6.12
CA ILE A 27 17.43 -6.39 5.33
C ILE A 27 18.71 -6.03 6.04
N GLU A 28 19.43 -7.04 6.55
CA GLU A 28 20.71 -6.78 7.17
C GLU A 28 21.55 -6.02 6.13
N ASN A 29 21.77 -4.72 6.35
CA ASN A 29 22.51 -3.88 5.43
C ASN A 29 24.00 -4.20 5.59
N ILE A 30 24.35 -5.44 5.26
CA ILE A 30 25.68 -6.01 5.39
C ILE A 30 26.50 -5.46 4.26
N CYS A 31 27.61 -4.81 4.62
CA CYS A 31 28.56 -4.35 3.64
C CYS A 31 29.15 -5.56 2.89
N PRO A 32 29.04 -5.64 1.55
CA PRO A 32 29.54 -6.78 0.78
C PRO A 32 31.07 -6.86 0.77
N PHE A 33 31.76 -5.81 1.18
CA PHE A 33 33.22 -5.71 1.19
C PHE A 33 33.84 -6.14 2.51
N CYS A 34 33.16 -5.92 3.65
CA CYS A 34 33.72 -6.21 4.98
C CYS A 34 32.78 -6.99 5.90
N ASN A 35 31.60 -7.39 5.42
CA ASN A 35 30.58 -8.15 6.12
C ASN A 35 30.11 -7.53 7.45
N LYS A 36 30.29 -6.22 7.64
CA LYS A 36 29.75 -5.51 8.80
C LYS A 36 28.32 -5.08 8.55
N LEU A 37 27.47 -5.29 9.55
CA LEU A 37 26.11 -4.77 9.61
C LEU A 37 26.12 -3.23 9.68
N ASN A 38 25.21 -2.58 8.97
CA ASN A 38 25.00 -1.14 8.98
C ASN A 38 23.52 -0.85 9.25
N SER A 39 23.18 0.42 9.52
CA SER A 39 21.77 0.82 9.59
C SER A 39 21.11 0.56 8.24
N ASP A 40 19.81 0.29 8.24
CA ASP A 40 19.08 -0.09 7.02
C ASP A 40 19.11 1.03 5.97
N THR A 41 19.24 2.28 6.41
CA THR A 41 19.37 3.47 5.55
C THR A 41 20.82 3.79 5.15
N ALA A 42 21.84 3.11 5.70
CA ALA A 42 23.24 3.46 5.43
C ALA A 42 23.60 3.30 3.94
N THR A 43 24.16 4.36 3.35
CA THR A 43 24.70 4.35 1.98
C THR A 43 26.18 3.97 1.92
N HIS A 44 26.87 4.04 3.05
CA HIS A 44 28.27 3.67 3.19
C HIS A 44 28.46 2.82 4.43
N CYS A 45 29.42 1.89 4.38
CA CYS A 45 29.74 1.08 5.53
C CYS A 45 30.32 1.93 6.66
N SER A 46 29.73 1.81 7.85
CA SER A 46 30.22 2.43 9.08
C SER A 46 31.68 2.08 9.38
N TYR A 47 32.12 0.88 8.98
CA TYR A 47 33.45 0.34 9.19
C TYR A 47 34.43 0.66 8.05
N CYS A 48 34.24 0.07 6.85
CA CYS A 48 35.22 0.20 5.75
C CYS A 48 34.97 1.39 4.83
N LYS A 49 33.90 2.17 5.06
CA LYS A 49 33.51 3.35 4.27
C LYS A 49 33.13 3.09 2.81
N GLU A 50 33.15 1.83 2.34
CA GLU A 50 32.66 1.46 1.01
C GLU A 50 31.17 1.70 0.85
N GLN A 51 30.73 2.08 -0.36
CA GLN A 51 29.33 2.31 -0.67
C GLN A 51 28.53 1.00 -0.65
N ILE A 52 27.37 1.00 -0.01
CA ILE A 52 26.47 -0.15 0.04
C ILE A 52 25.29 0.10 -0.89
N LYS A 53 25.04 -0.85 -1.79
CA LYS A 53 23.91 -0.82 -2.72
C LYS A 53 22.78 -1.73 -2.23
N PRO A 54 21.51 -1.39 -2.52
CA PRO A 54 21.06 -0.14 -3.13
C PRO A 54 21.21 1.06 -2.18
N VAL A 55 21.46 2.24 -2.75
CA VAL A 55 21.64 3.48 -1.98
C VAL A 55 20.28 3.98 -1.46
N ALA A 56 20.28 4.73 -0.37
CA ALA A 56 19.10 5.44 0.14
C ALA A 56 19.13 6.89 -0.32
N ILE A 57 17.95 7.44 -0.60
CA ILE A 57 17.72 8.87 -0.82
C ILE A 57 17.16 9.46 0.47
N ASP A 58 17.93 10.32 1.11
CA ASP A 58 17.66 10.90 2.44
C ASP A 58 17.20 12.37 2.39
N SER A 59 17.08 12.96 1.20
CA SER A 59 16.54 14.31 1.03
C SER A 59 15.79 14.49 -0.29
N PHE A 60 14.84 15.43 -0.31
CA PHE A 60 14.10 15.78 -1.53
C PHE A 60 15.02 16.36 -2.62
N ASP A 61 16.08 17.10 -2.26
CA ASP A 61 17.06 17.60 -3.22
C ASP A 61 17.80 16.46 -3.96
N LYS A 62 18.02 15.33 -3.28
CA LYS A 62 18.60 14.12 -3.90
C LYS A 62 17.54 13.30 -4.65
N LEU A 63 16.28 13.37 -4.23
CA LEU A 63 15.18 12.71 -4.94
C LEU A 63 14.91 13.43 -6.26
N PHE A 64 14.61 14.73 -6.22
CA PHE A 64 14.18 15.53 -7.36
C PHE A 64 15.37 16.08 -8.18
N THR A 65 16.18 15.16 -8.71
CA THR A 65 17.25 15.49 -9.65
C THR A 65 16.82 15.24 -11.09
N ASP A 66 17.41 15.96 -12.04
CA ASP A 66 17.21 15.68 -13.47
C ASP A 66 17.59 14.24 -13.84
N TYR A 67 18.58 13.66 -13.14
CA TYR A 67 18.96 12.27 -13.30
C TYR A 67 17.81 11.32 -12.93
N ASN A 68 17.26 11.43 -11.72
CA ASN A 68 16.16 10.57 -11.28
C ASN A 68 14.89 10.78 -12.12
N LYS A 69 14.62 12.03 -12.50
CA LYS A 69 13.55 12.36 -13.45
C LYS A 69 13.74 11.63 -14.78
N SER A 70 14.96 11.58 -15.30
CA SER A 70 15.29 10.85 -16.53
C SER A 70 15.16 9.34 -16.38
N LEU A 71 15.43 8.78 -15.20
CA LEU A 71 15.22 7.36 -14.93
C LEU A 71 13.73 7.02 -15.04
N ILE A 72 12.86 7.79 -14.38
CA ILE A 72 11.40 7.58 -14.44
C ILE A 72 10.88 7.73 -15.87
N ALA A 73 11.31 8.77 -16.59
CA ALA A 73 10.83 9.06 -17.95
C ALA A 73 11.17 7.95 -18.97
N ASN A 74 12.31 7.27 -18.78
CA ASN A 74 12.80 6.26 -19.69
C ASN A 74 12.61 4.83 -19.18
N PHE A 75 11.92 4.65 -18.04
CA PHE A 75 11.73 3.33 -17.48
C PHE A 75 10.74 2.52 -18.32
N GLU A 76 11.22 1.38 -18.82
CA GLU A 76 10.38 0.37 -19.44
C GLU A 76 10.26 -0.80 -18.47
N ILE A 77 9.04 -1.09 -18.07
CA ILE A 77 8.73 -2.25 -17.23
C ILE A 77 8.13 -3.35 -18.08
N PHE A 78 8.74 -4.53 -18.02
CA PHE A 78 8.21 -5.73 -18.63
C PHE A 78 7.29 -6.47 -17.65
N ASP A 79 6.39 -7.28 -18.19
CA ASP A 79 5.40 -8.00 -17.39
C ASP A 79 6.06 -8.89 -16.32
N ASP A 80 7.16 -9.57 -16.66
CA ASP A 80 7.90 -10.42 -15.72
C ASP A 80 8.50 -9.62 -14.54
N ASP A 81 9.06 -8.44 -14.81
CA ASP A 81 9.61 -7.55 -13.77
C ASP A 81 8.50 -7.07 -12.84
N TYR A 82 7.33 -6.74 -13.41
CA TYR A 82 6.17 -6.35 -12.63
C TYR A 82 5.62 -7.51 -11.78
N TYR A 83 5.58 -8.73 -12.32
CA TYR A 83 5.20 -9.90 -11.52
C TYR A 83 6.20 -10.17 -10.40
N ASN A 84 7.49 -9.91 -10.60
CA ASN A 84 8.47 -9.99 -9.53
C ASN A 84 8.20 -8.95 -8.43
N ILE A 85 7.83 -7.72 -8.79
CA ILE A 85 7.40 -6.68 -7.83
C ILE A 85 6.17 -7.15 -7.04
N LEU A 86 5.12 -7.64 -7.72
CA LEU A 86 3.93 -8.16 -7.05
C LEU A 86 4.31 -9.31 -6.11
N ASN A 87 5.07 -10.27 -6.60
CA ASN A 87 5.53 -11.38 -5.79
C ASN A 87 6.31 -10.87 -4.57
N ASP A 88 7.23 -9.92 -4.68
CA ASP A 88 7.96 -9.44 -3.50
C ASP A 88 7.09 -8.70 -2.48
N VAL A 89 6.02 -8.01 -2.92
CA VAL A 89 5.00 -7.44 -2.02
C VAL A 89 4.23 -8.55 -1.28
N PHE A 90 3.83 -9.63 -1.98
CA PHE A 90 2.97 -10.69 -1.44
C PHE A 90 3.70 -11.94 -0.92
N LYS A 91 5.00 -12.10 -1.17
CA LYS A 91 5.86 -13.23 -0.76
C LYS A 91 5.99 -13.35 0.75
N ARG A 92 5.63 -12.28 1.46
CA ARG A 92 5.58 -12.19 2.93
C ARG A 92 4.59 -13.18 3.57
N ILE A 93 3.71 -13.79 2.79
CA ILE A 93 2.55 -14.54 3.28
C ILE A 93 2.67 -16.06 3.03
N GLU A 94 3.63 -16.52 2.22
CA GLU A 94 3.78 -17.95 1.86
C GLU A 94 4.11 -18.86 3.06
N PHE A 95 4.44 -18.30 4.23
CA PHE A 95 4.82 -19.04 5.44
C PHE A 95 3.97 -18.70 6.68
N SER A 96 2.88 -17.95 6.52
CA SER A 96 2.12 -17.40 7.64
C SER A 96 0.71 -17.99 7.70
N ASP A 97 0.38 -18.61 8.84
CA ASP A 97 -0.96 -19.10 9.11
C ASP A 97 -1.87 -17.95 9.56
N ILE A 98 -3.11 -17.92 9.06
CA ILE A 98 -4.13 -16.98 9.52
C ILE A 98 -4.74 -17.51 10.81
N HIS A 99 -4.54 -16.80 11.92
CA HIS A 99 -5.02 -17.19 13.23
C HIS A 99 -6.20 -16.31 13.69
N GLY A 100 -6.99 -16.78 14.66
CA GLY A 100 -8.10 -16.01 15.23
C GLY A 100 -9.33 -16.88 15.55
N ASN A 101 -9.99 -16.56 16.66
CA ASN A 101 -11.22 -17.20 17.12
C ASN A 101 -12.46 -16.56 16.48
N THR A 102 -12.39 -15.24 16.22
CA THR A 102 -13.46 -14.51 15.53
C THR A 102 -13.13 -14.25 14.06
N ILE A 103 -14.14 -13.89 13.28
CA ILE A 103 -13.97 -13.57 11.85
C ILE A 103 -13.11 -12.31 11.71
N LYS A 104 -13.37 -11.30 12.55
CA LYS A 104 -12.55 -10.09 12.63
C LYS A 104 -11.10 -10.41 12.97
N GLU A 105 -10.85 -11.24 13.99
CA GLU A 105 -9.48 -11.62 14.37
C GLU A 105 -8.71 -12.28 13.22
N LYS A 106 -9.37 -13.10 12.39
CA LYS A 106 -8.74 -13.69 11.20
C LYS A 106 -8.38 -12.64 10.15
N VAL A 107 -9.27 -11.68 9.90
CA VAL A 107 -9.00 -10.57 8.97
C VAL A 107 -7.88 -9.67 9.51
N LEU A 108 -7.87 -9.38 10.81
CA LEU A 108 -6.76 -8.68 11.48
C LEU A 108 -5.46 -9.46 11.41
N SER A 109 -5.49 -10.77 11.62
CA SER A 109 -4.31 -11.62 11.52
C SER A 109 -3.71 -11.55 10.11
N LEU A 110 -4.54 -11.51 9.07
CA LEU A 110 -4.09 -11.32 7.69
C LEU A 110 -3.51 -9.92 7.47
N ALA A 111 -4.22 -8.86 7.86
CA ALA A 111 -3.76 -7.49 7.66
C ALA A 111 -2.43 -7.20 8.40
N ASN A 112 -2.25 -7.75 9.60
CA ASN A 112 -1.01 -7.68 10.39
C ASN A 112 0.19 -8.40 9.76
N LEU A 113 -0.01 -9.20 8.71
CA LEU A 113 1.13 -9.72 7.92
C LEU A 113 1.76 -8.62 7.06
N PHE A 114 1.02 -7.55 6.76
CA PHE A 114 1.48 -6.46 5.90
C PHE A 114 1.71 -5.15 6.65
N ALA A 115 0.77 -4.77 7.53
CA ALA A 115 0.77 -3.50 8.24
C ALA A 115 0.24 -3.70 9.66
N HIS A 116 0.79 -2.98 10.62
CA HIS A 116 0.32 -3.01 12.00
C HIS A 116 -1.13 -2.51 12.08
N CYS A 117 -2.05 -3.26 12.68
CA CYS A 117 -3.42 -2.80 12.85
C CYS A 117 -3.66 -2.24 14.26
N GLU A 118 -4.09 -0.99 14.34
CA GLU A 118 -4.41 -0.31 15.60
C GLU A 118 -5.86 0.19 15.65
N THR A 119 -6.44 0.20 16.85
CA THR A 119 -7.76 0.76 17.08
C THR A 119 -7.69 2.27 17.29
N LYS A 120 -8.60 3.02 16.66
CA LYS A 120 -8.89 4.42 16.98
C LYS A 120 -10.23 4.52 17.71
N SER A 121 -10.33 5.44 18.67
CA SER A 121 -11.58 5.68 19.42
C SER A 121 -12.13 7.10 19.28
N LYS A 122 -11.63 7.88 18.29
CA LYS A 122 -12.06 9.25 17.99
C LYS A 122 -11.93 9.58 16.50
N GLY A 123 -12.68 10.58 16.04
CA GLY A 123 -12.71 11.02 14.64
C GLY A 123 -13.98 10.60 13.91
N TYR A 124 -14.19 11.16 12.72
CA TYR A 124 -15.35 10.90 11.86
C TYR A 124 -15.14 9.71 10.92
N GLU A 125 -13.92 9.56 10.38
CA GLU A 125 -13.56 8.47 9.47
C GLU A 125 -13.59 7.10 10.17
N ARG A 126 -14.04 6.06 9.46
CA ARG A 126 -14.12 4.69 9.99
C ARG A 126 -12.73 4.05 10.17
N GLY A 127 -11.79 4.43 9.32
CA GLY A 127 -10.41 3.98 9.34
C GLY A 127 -9.57 4.86 8.44
N PHE A 128 -8.26 4.64 8.48
CA PHE A 128 -7.28 5.20 7.56
C PHE A 128 -5.98 4.42 7.69
N SER A 129 -5.18 4.38 6.63
CA SER A 129 -3.80 3.89 6.66
C SER A 129 -2.83 5.07 6.65
N PHE A 130 -1.73 4.96 7.40
CA PHE A 130 -0.63 5.91 7.36
C PHE A 130 0.67 5.24 7.81
N GLY A 131 1.74 5.41 7.03
CA GLY A 131 2.97 4.66 7.23
C GLY A 131 2.72 3.15 7.15
N ASN A 132 3.21 2.41 8.14
CA ASN A 132 3.01 0.96 8.26
C ASN A 132 1.83 0.59 9.16
N VAL A 133 0.90 1.52 9.43
CA VAL A 133 -0.21 1.32 10.36
C VAL A 133 -1.55 1.47 9.66
N ILE A 134 -2.46 0.53 9.91
CA ILE A 134 -3.87 0.57 9.55
C ILE A 134 -4.67 0.87 10.81
N TYR A 135 -5.40 1.97 10.81
CA TYR A 135 -6.30 2.35 11.89
C TYR A 135 -7.74 1.96 11.56
N TYR A 136 -8.45 1.38 12.51
CA TYR A 136 -9.88 1.08 12.40
C TYR A 136 -10.64 1.46 13.68
N ASP A 137 -11.90 1.87 13.53
CA ASP A 137 -12.72 2.34 14.65
C ASP A 137 -13.37 1.17 15.42
N ASP A 138 -12.94 0.97 16.66
CA ASP A 138 -13.37 -0.15 17.51
C ASP A 138 -14.81 -0.02 18.04
N ARG A 139 -15.44 1.14 17.83
CA ARG A 139 -16.82 1.45 18.25
C ARG A 139 -17.88 0.99 17.25
N LEU A 140 -17.47 0.58 16.05
CA LEU A 140 -18.37 0.13 14.98
C LEU A 140 -18.65 -1.38 15.08
N ASP A 141 -19.69 -1.87 14.42
CA ASP A 141 -19.96 -3.31 14.36
C ASP A 141 -18.81 -4.06 13.65
N ASP A 142 -18.58 -5.33 14.03
CA ASP A 142 -17.48 -6.15 13.52
C ASP A 142 -17.49 -6.24 11.99
N SER A 143 -18.67 -6.30 11.35
CA SER A 143 -18.83 -6.27 9.90
C SER A 143 -18.27 -5.00 9.27
N ILE A 144 -18.48 -3.83 9.89
CA ILE A 144 -17.97 -2.54 9.42
C ILE A 144 -16.46 -2.47 9.66
N GLN A 145 -15.97 -2.93 10.82
CA GLN A 145 -14.54 -3.03 11.09
C GLN A 145 -13.83 -3.93 10.06
N ILE A 146 -14.41 -5.08 9.72
CA ILE A 146 -13.88 -6.00 8.70
C ILE A 146 -13.78 -5.31 7.33
N ALA A 147 -14.84 -4.64 6.86
CA ALA A 147 -14.80 -3.87 5.62
C ALA A 147 -13.68 -2.84 5.64
N THR A 148 -13.62 -2.03 6.70
CA THR A 148 -12.60 -0.99 6.85
C THR A 148 -11.19 -1.56 6.86
N ILE A 149 -10.92 -2.66 7.55
CA ILE A 149 -9.59 -3.27 7.56
C ILE A 149 -9.18 -3.74 6.15
N ILE A 150 -10.11 -4.38 5.41
CA ILE A 150 -9.83 -4.83 4.03
C ILE A 150 -9.63 -3.62 3.11
N HIS A 151 -10.43 -2.57 3.27
CA HIS A 151 -10.32 -1.32 2.53
C HIS A 151 -8.94 -0.67 2.71
N GLU A 152 -8.54 -0.42 3.95
CA GLU A 152 -7.26 0.21 4.26
C GLU A 152 -6.06 -0.68 3.90
N LEU A 153 -6.20 -2.00 4.03
CA LEU A 153 -5.19 -2.94 3.54
C LEU A 153 -5.00 -2.81 2.03
N SER A 154 -6.06 -2.53 1.28
CA SER A 154 -5.99 -2.37 -0.17
C SER A 154 -5.21 -1.10 -0.56
N HIS A 155 -5.44 0.01 0.14
CA HIS A 155 -4.62 1.22 0.01
C HIS A 155 -3.14 0.94 0.33
N PHE A 156 -2.89 0.26 1.44
CA PHE A 156 -1.53 -0.09 1.85
C PHE A 156 -0.82 -0.97 0.80
N LEU A 157 -1.50 -1.98 0.27
CA LEU A 157 -0.93 -2.85 -0.76
C LEU A 157 -0.64 -2.11 -2.06
N LEU A 158 -1.53 -1.22 -2.50
CA LEU A 158 -1.27 -0.38 -3.68
C LEU A 158 -0.06 0.54 -3.44
N PHE A 159 0.03 1.15 -2.26
CA PHE A 159 1.19 1.93 -1.84
C PHE A 159 2.49 1.10 -1.94
N ARG A 160 2.51 -0.13 -1.40
CA ARG A 160 3.67 -1.03 -1.46
C ARG A 160 4.06 -1.40 -2.89
N ILE A 161 3.09 -1.67 -3.77
CA ILE A 161 3.35 -1.97 -5.19
C ILE A 161 4.06 -0.79 -5.86
N ILE A 162 3.58 0.43 -5.63
CA ILE A 162 4.18 1.64 -6.21
C ILE A 162 5.56 1.92 -5.59
N GLU A 163 5.73 1.65 -4.31
CA GLU A 163 6.99 1.80 -3.60
C GLU A 163 8.09 0.88 -4.13
N GLU A 164 7.80 -0.41 -4.29
CA GLU A 164 8.75 -1.36 -4.87
C GLU A 164 9.07 -0.99 -6.32
N LEU A 165 8.07 -0.56 -7.11
CA LEU A 165 8.29 -0.04 -8.46
C LEU A 165 9.23 1.17 -8.47
N MET A 166 9.02 2.14 -7.59
CA MET A 166 9.89 3.33 -7.51
C MET A 166 11.30 2.99 -7.03
N CYS A 167 11.44 2.02 -6.13
CA CYS A 167 12.74 1.50 -5.71
C CYS A 167 13.49 0.87 -6.91
N GLU A 168 12.79 0.09 -7.74
CA GLU A 168 13.32 -0.52 -8.96
C GLU A 168 13.75 0.54 -9.98
N ILE A 169 12.87 1.50 -10.28
CA ILE A 169 13.14 2.60 -11.23
C ILE A 169 14.40 3.37 -10.87
N LEU A 170 14.55 3.72 -9.59
CA LEU A 170 15.64 4.57 -9.11
C LEU A 170 16.89 3.76 -8.71
N GLY A 171 16.79 2.43 -8.60
CA GLY A 171 17.86 1.58 -8.09
C GLY A 171 18.21 1.87 -6.63
N VAL A 172 17.20 2.19 -5.81
CA VAL A 172 17.35 2.63 -4.42
C VAL A 172 16.57 1.74 -3.47
N LYS A 173 16.90 1.81 -2.17
CA LYS A 173 16.03 1.27 -1.12
C LYS A 173 14.98 2.28 -0.71
N SER A 174 13.88 1.77 -0.17
CA SER A 174 12.84 2.59 0.42
C SER A 174 13.38 3.46 1.58
N THR A 175 12.85 4.68 1.65
CA THR A 175 13.10 5.68 2.69
C THR A 175 11.83 6.50 2.95
N SER A 176 11.74 7.19 4.09
CA SER A 176 10.65 8.13 4.41
C SER A 176 10.48 9.22 3.34
N VAL A 177 11.56 9.64 2.69
CA VAL A 177 11.57 10.60 1.58
C VAL A 177 10.87 10.03 0.35
N LEU A 178 11.21 8.80 -0.05
CA LEU A 178 10.56 8.17 -1.20
C LEU A 178 9.08 7.86 -0.91
N GLN A 179 8.81 7.34 0.28
CA GLN A 179 7.47 7.06 0.76
C GLN A 179 6.60 8.32 0.82
N SER A 180 7.15 9.46 1.24
CA SER A 180 6.45 10.75 1.23
C SER A 180 6.01 11.16 -0.18
N PHE A 181 6.86 11.00 -1.18
CA PHE A 181 6.48 11.24 -2.58
C PHE A 181 5.36 10.29 -3.04
N ILE A 182 5.40 9.02 -2.65
CA ILE A 182 4.37 8.04 -3.04
C ILE A 182 3.02 8.35 -2.38
N TRP A 183 3.04 8.78 -1.11
CA TRP A 183 1.85 9.29 -0.42
C TRP A 183 1.28 10.51 -1.14
N PHE A 184 2.12 11.50 -1.45
CA PHE A 184 1.72 12.66 -2.24
C PHE A 184 1.13 12.25 -3.61
N PHE A 185 1.74 11.28 -4.29
CA PHE A 185 1.25 10.74 -5.56
C PHE A 185 -0.17 10.15 -5.41
N LEU A 186 -0.38 9.28 -4.42
CA LEU A 186 -1.65 8.56 -4.22
C LEU A 186 -2.77 9.43 -3.64
N SER A 187 -2.45 10.51 -2.94
CA SER A 187 -3.44 11.37 -2.27
C SER A 187 -3.86 12.59 -3.09
N ASN A 188 -3.27 12.83 -4.26
CA ASN A 188 -3.42 14.10 -4.97
C ASN A 188 -4.12 14.01 -6.34
N GLY A 189 -5.23 14.75 -6.49
CA GLY A 189 -5.95 14.93 -7.75
C GLY A 189 -6.55 13.63 -8.27
N GLU A 190 -6.49 13.40 -9.58
CA GLU A 190 -7.15 12.26 -10.23
C GLU A 190 -6.67 10.88 -9.71
N ILE A 191 -5.44 10.82 -9.21
CA ILE A 191 -4.84 9.58 -8.68
C ILE A 191 -5.52 9.16 -7.37
N SER A 192 -6.02 10.10 -6.54
CA SER A 192 -6.73 9.72 -5.32
C SER A 192 -8.06 9.04 -5.61
N VAL A 193 -8.73 9.41 -6.71
CA VAL A 193 -9.94 8.72 -7.19
C VAL A 193 -9.64 7.30 -7.64
N MET A 194 -8.53 7.10 -8.36
CA MET A 194 -8.06 5.77 -8.76
C MET A 194 -7.72 4.89 -7.53
N ASN A 195 -7.03 5.47 -6.55
CA ASN A 195 -6.66 4.80 -5.30
C ASN A 195 -7.89 4.38 -4.49
N GLU A 196 -8.83 5.30 -4.30
CA GLU A 196 -10.09 5.05 -3.58
C GLU A 196 -10.96 4.01 -4.29
N TYR A 197 -11.08 4.09 -5.62
CA TYR A 197 -11.82 3.09 -6.39
C TYR A 197 -11.20 1.69 -6.25
N CYS A 198 -9.87 1.60 -6.29
CA CYS A 198 -9.15 0.35 -6.07
C CYS A 198 -9.55 -0.26 -4.73
N ALA A 199 -9.48 0.50 -3.64
CA ALA A 199 -9.81 0.01 -2.30
C ALA A 199 -11.27 -0.45 -2.16
N HIS A 200 -12.25 0.33 -2.67
CA HIS A 200 -13.66 -0.10 -2.67
C HIS A 200 -13.89 -1.37 -3.48
N THR A 201 -13.19 -1.53 -4.61
CA THR A 201 -13.33 -2.72 -5.47
C THR A 201 -12.80 -3.96 -4.76
N VAL A 202 -11.65 -3.86 -4.11
CA VAL A 202 -11.07 -4.97 -3.33
C VAL A 202 -11.95 -5.29 -2.12
N GLU A 203 -12.40 -4.29 -1.35
CA GLU A 203 -13.35 -4.47 -0.25
C GLU A 203 -14.62 -5.18 -0.74
N GLY A 204 -15.22 -4.67 -1.82
CA GLY A 204 -16.46 -5.15 -2.41
C GLY A 204 -16.41 -6.61 -2.85
N ARG A 205 -15.22 -7.13 -3.19
CA ARG A 205 -15.01 -8.53 -3.54
C ARG A 205 -15.22 -9.49 -2.35
N PHE A 206 -14.88 -9.05 -1.14
CA PHE A 206 -14.83 -9.90 0.05
C PHE A 206 -16.04 -9.74 0.97
N ILE A 207 -16.79 -8.65 0.85
CA ILE A 207 -18.03 -8.40 1.61
C ILE A 207 -19.28 -8.82 0.81
N PRO A 208 -20.48 -8.93 1.43
CA PRO A 208 -21.70 -9.21 0.68
C PRO A 208 -22.08 -8.05 -0.24
N TYR A 209 -22.64 -8.40 -1.41
CA TYR A 209 -23.23 -7.45 -2.34
C TYR A 209 -24.32 -6.59 -1.69
N GLY A 210 -24.29 -5.28 -1.97
CA GLY A 210 -25.21 -4.29 -1.43
C GLY A 210 -24.79 -3.71 -0.08
N TYR A 211 -23.60 -4.04 0.42
CA TYR A 211 -23.04 -3.45 1.64
C TYR A 211 -21.82 -2.57 1.38
N GLN A 212 -21.36 -2.48 0.13
CA GLN A 212 -20.32 -1.57 -0.32
C GLN A 212 -20.71 -0.12 -0.03
N ASN A 213 -19.75 0.69 0.40
CA ASN A 213 -19.99 2.09 0.74
C ASN A 213 -19.01 3.03 0.01
N TYR A 214 -19.32 3.38 -1.23
CA TYR A 214 -18.51 4.28 -2.05
C TYR A 214 -18.65 5.78 -1.67
N ALA A 215 -19.05 6.11 -0.44
CA ALA A 215 -19.28 7.49 -0.03
C ALA A 215 -18.01 8.37 -0.11
N SER A 216 -16.85 7.84 0.30
CA SER A 216 -15.56 8.53 0.20
C SER A 216 -15.15 8.71 -1.26
N PHE A 217 -15.33 7.69 -2.10
CA PHE A 217 -15.11 7.78 -3.55
C PHE A 217 -15.99 8.86 -4.21
N ASN A 218 -17.29 8.86 -3.93
CA ASN A 218 -18.22 9.85 -4.46
C ASN A 218 -17.85 11.27 -4.01
N SER A 219 -17.46 11.43 -2.74
CA SER A 219 -17.00 12.72 -2.23
C SER A 219 -15.73 13.21 -2.93
N LEU A 220 -14.78 12.33 -3.27
CA LEU A 220 -13.60 12.71 -4.04
C LEU A 220 -13.95 13.19 -5.45
N ILE A 221 -14.88 12.51 -6.13
CA ILE A 221 -15.35 12.92 -7.47
C ILE A 221 -15.96 14.33 -7.41
N GLU A 222 -16.83 14.59 -6.43
CA GLU A 222 -17.48 15.88 -6.24
C GLU A 222 -16.47 17.00 -5.97
N ASN A 223 -15.43 16.71 -5.17
CA ASN A 223 -14.42 17.69 -4.79
C ASN A 223 -13.43 18.04 -5.92
N ILE A 224 -13.15 17.11 -6.85
CA ILE A 224 -12.14 17.30 -7.91
C ILE A 224 -12.75 17.92 -9.19
N GLU A 225 -14.07 17.99 -9.31
CA GLU A 225 -14.78 18.43 -10.53
C GLU A 225 -14.26 17.71 -11.80
N MET A 226 -14.08 16.39 -11.69
CA MET A 226 -13.42 15.60 -12.73
C MET A 226 -14.30 15.43 -13.98
N LYS A 227 -13.70 15.57 -15.16
CA LYS A 227 -14.38 15.26 -16.44
C LYS A 227 -14.66 13.76 -16.54
N ASP A 228 -15.83 13.39 -17.08
CA ASP A 228 -16.27 11.99 -17.22
C ASP A 228 -15.25 11.06 -17.90
N ILE A 229 -14.55 11.55 -18.94
CA ILE A 229 -13.54 10.76 -19.66
C ILE A 229 -12.35 10.42 -18.74
N THR A 230 -11.91 11.40 -17.94
CA THR A 230 -10.84 11.21 -16.95
C THR A 230 -11.30 10.27 -15.85
N LEU A 231 -12.52 10.46 -15.34
CA LEU A 231 -13.09 9.59 -14.31
C LEU A 231 -13.14 8.15 -14.77
N LYS A 232 -13.64 7.90 -15.99
CA LYS A 232 -13.67 6.55 -16.57
C LYS A 232 -12.26 5.96 -16.66
N LYS A 233 -11.28 6.75 -17.10
CA LYS A 233 -9.88 6.29 -17.15
C LYS A 233 -9.36 5.89 -15.76
N MET A 234 -9.58 6.71 -14.74
CA MET A 234 -9.14 6.43 -13.36
C MET A 234 -9.81 5.19 -12.78
N ILE A 235 -11.12 5.01 -13.04
CA ILE A 235 -11.87 3.81 -12.65
C ILE A 235 -11.25 2.55 -13.28
N VAL A 236 -10.99 2.54 -14.58
CA VAL A 236 -10.43 1.35 -15.26
C VAL A 236 -9.01 1.04 -14.78
N ILE A 237 -8.18 2.06 -14.51
CA ILE A 237 -6.84 1.87 -13.92
C ILE A 237 -6.97 1.30 -12.50
N GLY A 238 -7.83 1.89 -11.66
CA GLY A 238 -8.05 1.44 -10.28
C GLY A 238 -8.56 0.00 -10.23
N ASN A 239 -9.48 -0.36 -11.13
CA ASN A 239 -9.98 -1.72 -11.25
C ASN A 239 -8.88 -2.71 -11.66
N SER A 240 -7.94 -2.28 -12.50
CA SER A 240 -6.82 -3.13 -12.93
C SER A 240 -5.91 -3.49 -11.74
N PHE A 241 -5.56 -2.51 -10.89
CA PHE A 241 -4.83 -2.79 -9.64
C PHE A 241 -5.67 -3.61 -8.64
N ALA A 242 -6.96 -3.32 -8.52
CA ALA A 242 -7.84 -4.06 -7.63
C ALA A 242 -7.88 -5.55 -7.98
N ASN A 243 -7.98 -5.90 -9.27
CA ASN A 243 -7.98 -7.30 -9.70
C ASN A 243 -6.67 -8.01 -9.35
N GLU A 244 -5.52 -7.34 -9.48
CA GLU A 244 -4.22 -7.89 -9.09
C GLU A 244 -4.18 -8.14 -7.57
N ILE A 245 -4.58 -7.16 -6.76
CA ILE A 245 -4.63 -7.30 -5.30
C ILE A 245 -5.61 -8.40 -4.89
N ILE A 246 -6.79 -8.47 -5.51
CA ILE A 246 -7.81 -9.50 -5.27
C ILE A 246 -7.23 -10.90 -5.54
N LEU A 247 -6.55 -11.10 -6.66
CA LEU A 247 -5.97 -12.41 -7.02
C LEU A 247 -5.04 -12.93 -5.92
N PHE A 248 -4.23 -12.06 -5.32
CA PHE A 248 -3.37 -12.45 -4.20
C PHE A 248 -4.14 -12.65 -2.90
N LEU A 249 -5.04 -11.72 -2.56
CA LEU A 249 -5.82 -11.81 -1.32
C LEU A 249 -6.78 -12.99 -1.30
N GLU A 250 -7.27 -13.48 -2.45
CA GLU A 250 -8.15 -14.66 -2.53
C GLU A 250 -7.49 -15.96 -2.05
N ASN A 251 -6.15 -16.04 -2.09
CA ASN A 251 -5.42 -17.17 -1.52
C ASN A 251 -5.57 -17.25 0.01
N TYR A 252 -5.88 -16.12 0.66
CA TYR A 252 -5.90 -15.95 2.11
C TYR A 252 -7.31 -15.71 2.64
N ILE A 253 -8.04 -14.79 2.01
CA ILE A 253 -9.50 -14.64 2.15
C ILE A 253 -10.17 -15.61 1.19
N ASN A 254 -9.92 -16.89 1.45
CA ASN A 254 -10.47 -17.99 0.69
C ASN A 254 -12.00 -18.04 0.81
N LYS A 255 -12.62 -19.00 0.11
CA LYS A 255 -14.08 -19.17 0.11
C LYS A 255 -14.67 -19.26 1.52
N ASP A 256 -14.03 -19.99 2.43
CA ASP A 256 -14.54 -20.24 3.78
C ASP A 256 -14.49 -18.99 4.65
N LEU A 257 -13.36 -18.25 4.63
CA LEU A 257 -13.26 -16.98 5.35
C LEU A 257 -14.23 -15.95 4.78
N ARG A 258 -14.33 -15.85 3.45
CA ARG A 258 -15.28 -14.94 2.79
C ARG A 258 -16.74 -15.26 3.13
N ASP A 259 -17.13 -16.53 3.13
CA ASP A 259 -18.48 -16.93 3.51
C ASP A 259 -18.76 -16.65 5.00
N SER A 260 -17.73 -16.76 5.84
CA SER A 260 -17.80 -16.35 7.24
C SER A 260 -17.98 -14.83 7.39
N ILE A 261 -17.22 -14.02 6.65
CA ILE A 261 -17.41 -12.55 6.58
C ILE A 261 -18.86 -12.23 6.22
N LYS A 262 -19.41 -12.88 5.20
CA LYS A 262 -20.81 -12.68 4.81
C LYS A 262 -21.80 -13.06 5.91
N LEU A 263 -21.49 -14.07 6.72
CA LEU A 263 -22.30 -14.44 7.88
C LEU A 263 -22.23 -13.37 8.98
N GLN A 264 -21.05 -12.74 9.20
CA GLN A 264 -20.90 -11.65 10.15
C GLN A 264 -21.81 -10.47 9.78
N TYR A 265 -21.85 -10.07 8.51
CA TYR A 265 -22.76 -9.04 8.02
C TYR A 265 -24.24 -9.34 8.29
N LYS A 266 -24.65 -10.61 8.15
CA LYS A 266 -26.02 -11.03 8.46
C LYS A 266 -26.34 -10.97 9.97
N ARG A 267 -25.32 -11.02 10.83
CA ARG A 267 -25.48 -10.91 12.29
C ARG A 267 -25.57 -9.44 12.72
N ASP A 268 -24.74 -8.59 12.13
CA ASP A 268 -24.58 -7.21 12.57
C ASP A 268 -25.59 -6.24 11.95
N LEU A 269 -25.90 -6.39 10.65
CA LEU A 269 -26.62 -5.36 9.91
C LEU A 269 -28.00 -5.80 9.41
N ASN A 270 -28.99 -4.92 9.61
CA ASN A 270 -30.32 -5.02 9.02
C ASN A 270 -30.38 -4.21 7.72
N HIS A 271 -30.23 -4.95 6.61
CA HIS A 271 -30.51 -4.59 5.20
C HIS A 271 -29.37 -3.95 4.37
N PRO A 272 -29.13 -4.48 3.15
CA PRO A 272 -28.21 -3.89 2.18
C PRO A 272 -28.72 -2.54 1.68
N LYS A 273 -27.79 -1.62 1.40
CA LYS A 273 -28.02 -0.32 0.75
C LYS A 273 -27.37 -0.38 -0.63
N HIS A 274 -28.16 -0.68 -1.66
CA HIS A 274 -27.69 -0.85 -3.04
C HIS A 274 -27.31 0.48 -3.73
N ASP A 275 -27.14 1.56 -2.98
CA ASP A 275 -27.16 2.94 -3.48
C ASP A 275 -25.86 3.37 -4.18
N SER A 276 -24.84 2.50 -4.27
CA SER A 276 -23.46 2.91 -4.62
C SER A 276 -22.78 2.11 -5.74
N ILE A 277 -23.50 1.23 -6.42
CA ILE A 277 -22.91 0.21 -7.32
C ILE A 277 -22.81 0.67 -8.80
N ILE A 278 -23.34 1.86 -9.13
CA ILE A 278 -23.53 2.30 -10.54
C ILE A 278 -22.21 2.37 -11.34
N LEU A 279 -21.08 2.57 -10.66
CA LEU A 279 -19.77 2.75 -11.28
C LEU A 279 -18.87 1.49 -11.24
N GLU A 280 -19.39 0.34 -10.77
CA GLU A 280 -18.66 -0.93 -10.85
C GLU A 280 -18.47 -1.35 -12.31
N THR A 281 -17.27 -1.81 -12.65
CA THR A 281 -16.92 -2.28 -13.99
C THR A 281 -16.10 -3.56 -13.95
N ALA A 282 -16.24 -4.39 -14.98
CA ALA A 282 -15.34 -5.51 -15.23
C ALA A 282 -14.18 -5.14 -16.16
N GLU A 283 -14.16 -3.90 -16.68
CA GLU A 283 -13.13 -3.43 -17.61
C GLU A 283 -11.79 -3.29 -16.89
N CYS A 284 -10.76 -3.96 -17.40
CA CYS A 284 -9.37 -3.88 -16.96
C CYS A 284 -8.47 -3.59 -18.15
N LEU A 285 -7.33 -2.94 -17.90
CA LEU A 285 -6.28 -2.76 -18.90
C LEU A 285 -5.41 -4.00 -19.00
N GLU A 286 -4.84 -4.22 -20.18
CA GLU A 286 -3.69 -5.11 -20.32
C GLU A 286 -2.52 -4.60 -19.46
N LEU A 287 -1.75 -5.53 -18.91
CA LEU A 287 -0.72 -5.24 -17.90
C LEU A 287 0.31 -4.22 -18.39
N ASN A 288 0.85 -4.43 -19.59
CA ASN A 288 1.79 -3.53 -20.25
C ASN A 288 1.23 -2.11 -20.46
N ILE A 289 -0.07 -1.98 -20.80
CA ILE A 289 -0.73 -0.68 -20.99
C ILE A 289 -0.90 0.01 -19.63
N LYS A 290 -1.41 -0.71 -18.62
CA LYS A 290 -1.58 -0.21 -17.26
C LYS A 290 -0.24 0.30 -16.70
N ASN A 291 0.81 -0.50 -16.83
CA ASN A 291 2.13 -0.18 -16.32
C ASN A 291 2.75 1.04 -17.01
N LYS A 292 2.61 1.15 -18.35
CA LYS A 292 3.02 2.36 -19.08
C LYS A 292 2.25 3.61 -18.61
N LEU A 293 0.96 3.49 -18.35
CA LEU A 293 0.17 4.62 -17.84
C LEU A 293 0.62 5.02 -16.43
N LEU A 294 0.86 4.04 -15.55
CA LEU A 294 1.37 4.29 -14.20
C LEU A 294 2.70 5.04 -14.22
N VAL A 295 3.70 4.59 -15.00
CA VAL A 295 5.01 5.25 -15.10
C VAL A 295 4.86 6.67 -15.64
N ASN A 296 4.01 6.89 -16.63
CA ASN A 296 3.72 8.23 -17.15
C ASN A 296 3.08 9.15 -16.11
N ASP A 297 2.15 8.65 -15.31
CA ASP A 297 1.48 9.45 -14.28
C ASP A 297 2.41 9.69 -13.07
N LEU A 298 3.28 8.73 -12.72
CA LEU A 298 4.39 8.92 -11.79
C LEU A 298 5.34 10.02 -12.27
N PHE A 299 5.75 10.01 -13.53
CA PHE A 299 6.62 11.05 -14.09
C PHE A 299 6.01 12.45 -13.95
N LYS A 300 4.76 12.62 -14.38
CA LYS A 300 4.07 13.93 -14.29
C LYS A 300 3.96 14.40 -12.84
N LYS A 301 3.62 13.50 -11.92
CA LYS A 301 3.49 13.84 -10.51
C LYS A 301 4.84 14.11 -9.86
N PHE A 302 5.91 13.45 -10.32
CA PHE A 302 7.28 13.75 -9.91
C PHE A 302 7.70 15.16 -10.32
N GLU A 303 7.34 15.60 -11.53
CA GLU A 303 7.55 16.99 -11.95
C GLU A 303 6.80 18.00 -11.08
N ILE A 304 5.54 17.71 -10.74
CA ILE A 304 4.75 18.58 -9.86
C ILE A 304 5.35 18.62 -8.45
N ALA A 305 5.65 17.45 -7.87
CA ALA A 305 6.21 17.32 -6.53
C ALA A 305 7.57 17.99 -6.37
N SER A 306 8.35 18.10 -7.46
CA SER A 306 9.64 18.78 -7.47
C SER A 306 9.56 20.32 -7.34
N GLN A 307 8.35 20.89 -7.45
CA GLN A 307 8.16 22.33 -7.32
C GLN A 307 8.23 22.75 -5.84
N GLU A 308 8.85 23.88 -5.55
CA GLU A 308 9.06 24.37 -4.17
C GLU A 308 7.73 24.50 -3.38
N ILE A 309 6.62 24.77 -4.07
CA ILE A 309 5.28 24.86 -3.46
C ILE A 309 4.82 23.55 -2.79
N CYS A 310 5.32 22.39 -3.24
CA CYS A 310 4.96 21.09 -2.68
C CYS A 310 5.86 20.66 -1.51
N LYS A 311 6.93 21.41 -1.22
CA LYS A 311 7.95 21.01 -0.24
C LYS A 311 7.40 20.89 1.18
N GLU A 312 6.57 21.85 1.60
CA GLU A 312 5.96 21.84 2.93
C GLU A 312 5.06 20.62 3.14
N GLU A 313 4.27 20.24 2.13
CA GLU A 313 3.40 19.07 2.18
C GLU A 313 4.23 17.77 2.24
N LEU A 314 5.27 17.66 1.41
CA LEU A 314 6.16 16.50 1.38
C LEU A 314 6.95 16.34 2.69
N ASP A 315 7.46 17.43 3.26
CA ASP A 315 8.13 17.42 4.57
C ASP A 315 7.13 17.02 5.67
N PHE A 316 5.90 17.54 5.66
CA PHE A 316 4.86 17.18 6.62
C PHE A 316 4.54 15.68 6.58
N ILE A 317 4.40 15.11 5.38
CA ILE A 317 4.16 13.67 5.21
C ILE A 317 5.36 12.87 5.71
N ARG A 318 6.60 13.24 5.33
CA ARG A 318 7.82 12.55 5.76
C ARG A 318 7.94 12.52 7.28
N ASP A 319 7.77 13.67 7.93
CA ASP A 319 7.87 13.80 9.38
C ASP A 319 6.77 13.03 10.12
N GLY A 320 5.62 12.83 9.47
CA GLY A 320 4.58 11.92 9.94
C GLY A 320 5.02 10.46 9.85
N LEU A 321 5.55 10.04 8.71
CA LEU A 321 6.02 8.66 8.48
C LEU A 321 7.14 8.27 9.43
N GLU A 322 8.03 9.18 9.82
CA GLU A 322 9.12 8.87 10.76
C GLU A 322 8.65 8.68 12.21
N LYS A 323 7.40 9.03 12.52
CA LYS A 323 6.80 8.88 13.85
C LYS A 323 5.96 7.61 13.99
N HIS A 324 5.70 6.89 12.90
CA HIS A 324 4.80 5.73 12.81
C HIS A 324 5.52 4.53 12.20
#